data_AF-A0A7S2MNY4-F1
#
_entry.id   AF-A0A7S2MNY4-F1
#
_cell.length_a   1.000
_cell.length_b   1.000
_cell.length_c   1.000
_cell.angle_alpha   90.00
_cell.angle_beta   90.00
_cell.angle_gamma   90.00
#
_symmetry.space_group_name_H-M   'P 1'
#
loop_
_entity.id
_entity.type
_entity.pdbx_description
1 polymer ?
#
loop_
_entity_poly.entity_id
_entity_poly.type
_entity_poly.pdbx_seq_one_letter_code
_entity_poly.pdbx_strand_id
1 'polypeptide(L)'
;MLLRCDLELERLEARAKEVLQQLESGLMTNGQARDALAQVEARANKLETQDIDGVYTSKLVSGKTQAKNEKREQLARLERLFAELEGAFRQISAAEAKA
;
A
#
# COMPACT_ATOMS: atom_id res chain seq x y z
N MET A 1 -6.90 17.15 -0.84
CA MET A 1 -7.39 15.75 -0.81
C MET A 1 -6.33 14.82 -1.40
N LEU A 2 -5.82 15.10 -2.61
CA LEU A 2 -4.74 14.30 -3.25
C LEU A 2 -3.44 14.27 -2.45
N LEU A 3 -2.97 15.41 -1.91
CA LEU A 3 -1.76 15.46 -1.07
C LEU A 3 -1.83 14.59 0.21
N ARG A 4 -3.04 14.41 0.75
CA ARG A 4 -3.27 13.55 1.94
C ARG A 4 -3.15 12.08 1.56
N CYS A 5 -3.70 11.71 0.41
CA CYS A 5 -3.58 10.34 -0.10
C CYS A 5 -2.12 10.00 -0.38
N ASP A 6 -1.36 10.97 -0.89
CA ASP A 6 0.06 10.83 -1.20
C ASP A 6 0.90 10.53 0.04
N LEU A 7 0.72 11.33 1.10
CA LEU A 7 1.41 11.13 2.39
C LEU A 7 1.02 9.82 3.07
N GLU A 8 -0.26 9.43 3.01
CA GLU A 8 -0.69 8.14 3.55
C GLU A 8 -0.10 6.97 2.73
N LEU A 9 0.01 7.11 1.40
CA LEU A 9 0.66 6.13 0.55
C LEU A 9 2.13 5.96 0.89
N GLU A 10 2.87 7.06 0.98
CA GLU A 10 4.29 7.06 1.38
C GLU A 10 4.49 6.37 2.73
N ARG A 11 3.59 6.62 3.68
CA ARG A 11 3.63 6.00 5.00
C ARG A 11 3.39 4.50 4.94
N LEU A 12 2.45 4.04 4.11
CA LEU A 12 2.15 2.62 3.92
C LEU A 12 3.31 1.90 3.23
N GLU A 13 3.88 2.50 2.18
CA GLU A 13 5.07 1.99 1.49
C GLU A 13 6.28 1.89 2.44
N ALA A 14 6.55 2.94 3.21
CA ALA A 14 7.63 2.95 4.19
C ALA A 14 7.42 1.86 5.26
N ARG A 15 6.18 1.68 5.73
CA ARG A 15 5.87 0.65 6.72
C ARG A 15 6.02 -0.76 6.16
N ALA A 16 5.57 -1.02 4.93
CA ALA A 16 5.78 -2.31 4.28
C ALA A 16 7.27 -2.64 4.18
N LYS A 17 8.07 -1.68 3.70
CA LYS A 17 9.52 -1.83 3.58
C LYS A 17 10.20 -2.10 4.92
N GLU A 18 9.82 -1.37 5.97
CA GLU A 18 10.35 -1.57 7.32
C GLU A 18 10.05 -2.99 7.83
N VAL A 19 8.82 -3.47 7.65
CA VAL A 19 8.41 -4.81 8.07
C VAL A 19 9.21 -5.89 7.33
N LEU A 20 9.41 -5.72 6.01
CA LEU A 20 10.22 -6.64 5.21
C LEU A 20 11.68 -6.66 5.66
N GLN A 21 12.27 -5.49 5.93
CA GLN A 21 13.64 -5.41 6.44
C GLN A 21 13.78 -6.07 7.81
N GLN A 22 12.82 -5.87 8.71
CA GLN A 22 12.82 -6.50 10.04
C GLN A 22 12.63 -8.03 9.95
N LEU A 23 11.85 -8.50 8.97
CA LEU A 23 11.71 -9.92 8.69
C LEU A 23 13.03 -10.52 8.16
N GLU A 24 13.66 -9.87 7.18
CA GLU A 24 14.96 -10.30 6.62
C GLU A 24 16.08 -10.30 7.67
N SER A 25 16.08 -9.32 8.57
CA SER A 25 17.06 -9.24 9.66
C SER A 25 16.76 -10.20 10.82
N GLY A 26 15.66 -10.95 10.78
CA GLY A 26 15.22 -11.85 11.85
C GLY A 26 14.79 -11.14 13.14
N LEU A 27 14.53 -9.83 13.07
CA LEU A 27 14.00 -9.04 14.20
C LEU A 27 12.51 -9.30 14.43
N MET A 28 11.83 -9.88 13.44
CA MET A 28 10.41 -10.16 13.46
C MET A 28 10.14 -11.56 12.91
N THR A 29 9.18 -12.26 13.51
CA THR A 29 8.78 -13.59 13.04
C THR A 29 7.90 -13.50 11.79
N ASN A 30 7.81 -14.61 11.04
CA ASN A 30 6.92 -14.74 9.89
C ASN A 30 5.46 -14.33 10.21
N GLY A 31 4.92 -14.80 11.34
CA GLY A 31 3.56 -14.45 11.77
C GLY A 31 3.40 -12.97 12.11
N GLN A 32 4.37 -12.37 12.81
CA GLN A 32 4.33 -10.93 13.13
C GLN A 32 4.43 -10.06 11.86
N ALA A 33 5.29 -10.45 10.92
CA ALA A 33 5.42 -9.75 9.64
C ALA A 33 4.13 -9.87 8.83
N ARG A 34 3.50 -11.06 8.80
CA ARG A 34 2.20 -11.29 8.15
C ARG A 34 1.13 -10.37 8.69
N ASP A 35 0.97 -10.30 10.01
CA ASP A 35 -0.04 -9.45 10.65
C ASP A 35 0.20 -7.97 10.34
N ALA A 36 1.46 -7.53 10.38
CA ALA A 36 1.82 -6.15 10.08
C ALA A 36 1.57 -5.79 8.61
N LEU A 37 1.92 -6.67 7.67
CA LEU A 37 1.66 -6.48 6.23
C LEU A 37 0.15 -6.52 5.93
N ALA A 38 -0.63 -7.38 6.60
CA ALA A 38 -2.09 -7.42 6.46
C ALA A 38 -2.75 -6.11 6.92
N GLN A 39 -2.22 -5.47 7.96
CA GLN A 39 -2.69 -4.14 8.37
C GLN A 39 -2.36 -3.05 7.33
N VAL A 40 -1.20 -3.15 6.67
CA VAL A 40 -0.83 -2.25 5.57
C VAL A 40 -1.79 -2.46 4.39
N GLU A 41 -2.03 -3.71 3.99
CA GLU A 41 -2.95 -4.07 2.91
C GLU A 41 -4.38 -3.55 3.17
N ALA A 42 -4.91 -3.75 4.38
CA ALA A 42 -6.25 -3.28 4.74
C ALA A 42 -6.36 -1.75 4.68
N ARG A 43 -5.31 -1.03 5.11
CA ARG A 43 -5.26 0.44 5.02
C ARG A 43 -5.11 0.93 3.58
N ALA A 44 -4.30 0.27 2.76
CA ALA A 44 -4.15 0.56 1.34
C ALA A 44 -5.47 0.38 0.59
N ASN A 45 -6.17 -0.74 0.82
CA ASN A 45 -7.49 -1.00 0.25
C ASN A 45 -8.53 0.07 0.65
N LYS A 46 -8.50 0.51 1.91
CA LYS A 46 -9.37 1.59 2.38
C LYS A 46 -9.05 2.91 1.67
N LEU A 47 -7.78 3.24 1.49
CA LEU A 47 -7.33 4.45 0.82
C LEU A 47 -7.73 4.45 -0.67
N GLU A 48 -7.58 3.31 -1.35
CA GLU A 48 -8.03 3.12 -2.72
C GLU A 48 -9.54 3.34 -2.85
N THR A 49 -10.34 2.60 -2.07
CA THR A 49 -11.80 2.58 -2.21
C THR A 49 -12.50 3.83 -1.69
N GLN A 50 -12.00 4.44 -0.61
CA GLN A 50 -12.67 5.58 0.04
C GLN A 50 -12.16 6.94 -0.45
N ASP A 51 -10.86 7.07 -0.69
CA ASP A 51 -10.23 8.38 -0.91
C ASP A 51 -9.75 8.61 -2.34
N ILE A 52 -9.27 7.57 -3.04
CA ILE A 52 -8.74 7.74 -4.41
C ILE A 52 -9.83 7.45 -5.44
N ASP A 53 -10.58 6.36 -5.29
CA ASP A 53 -11.66 6.02 -6.21
C ASP A 53 -12.94 6.83 -5.95
N GLY A 54 -13.21 7.12 -4.67
CA GLY A 54 -14.33 7.98 -4.22
C GLY A 54 -14.22 9.46 -4.61
N VAL A 55 -13.06 9.94 -5.07
CA VAL A 55 -12.92 11.32 -5.60
C VAL A 55 -13.64 11.42 -6.94
N TYR A 56 -14.89 11.88 -6.83
CA TYR A 56 -15.78 12.22 -7.93
C TYR A 56 -15.20 13.44 -8.69
N THR A 57 -14.43 13.17 -9.75
CA THR A 57 -13.74 14.16 -10.61
C THR A 57 -14.67 15.13 -11.34
N SER A 58 -15.98 15.03 -11.14
CA SER A 58 -16.98 15.89 -11.79
C SER A 58 -17.09 17.29 -11.17
N LYS A 59 -16.59 17.54 -9.95
CA LYS A 59 -16.61 18.88 -9.30
C LYS A 59 -15.44 19.80 -9.65
N LEU A 60 -14.42 19.33 -10.37
CA LEU A 60 -13.27 20.15 -10.74
C LEU A 60 -13.49 20.81 -12.11
N VAL A 61 -13.90 22.08 -12.11
CA VAL A 61 -14.12 22.91 -13.31
C VAL A 61 -12.79 23.43 -13.89
N SER A 62 -11.72 23.45 -13.10
CA SER A 62 -10.34 23.75 -13.50
C SER A 62 -9.36 22.75 -12.84
N GLY A 63 -8.22 22.44 -13.48
CA GLY A 63 -7.22 21.50 -12.94
C GLY A 63 -7.52 20.01 -13.13
N LYS A 64 -8.56 19.65 -13.91
CA LYS A 64 -8.99 18.27 -14.20
C LYS A 64 -7.87 17.35 -14.68
N THR A 65 -6.99 17.86 -15.55
CA THR A 65 -5.88 17.06 -16.10
C THR A 65 -4.85 16.74 -15.03
N GLN A 66 -4.49 17.71 -14.18
CA GLN A 66 -3.53 17.50 -13.10
C GLN A 66 -4.09 16.53 -12.04
N ALA A 67 -5.33 16.74 -11.60
CA ALA A 67 -5.99 15.84 -10.65
C ALA A 67 -6.15 14.41 -11.19
N LYS A 68 -6.37 14.26 -12.49
CA LYS A 68 -6.46 12.95 -13.16
C LYS A 68 -5.09 12.26 -13.23
N ASN A 69 -4.02 13.02 -13.50
CA ASN A 69 -2.67 12.49 -13.53
C ASN A 69 -2.21 12.05 -12.13
N GLU A 70 -2.45 12.88 -11.10
CA GLU A 70 -2.16 12.56 -9.70
C GLU A 70 -2.94 11.32 -9.23
N LYS A 71 -4.25 11.23 -9.55
CA LYS A 71 -5.04 10.01 -9.26
C LYS A 71 -4.46 8.77 -9.94
N ARG A 72 -4.06 8.87 -11.22
CA ARG A 72 -3.47 7.75 -11.96
C ARG A 72 -2.16 7.29 -11.34
N GLU A 73 -1.32 8.23 -10.93
CA GLU A 73 -0.06 7.94 -10.26
C GLU A 73 -0.26 7.26 -8.92
N GLN A 74 -1.21 7.73 -8.11
CA GLN A 74 -1.56 7.12 -6.83
C GLN A 74 -2.10 5.69 -6.98
N LEU A 75 -2.95 5.44 -7.98
CA LEU A 75 -3.41 4.09 -8.31
C LEU A 75 -2.26 3.18 -8.75
N ALA A 76 -1.38 3.66 -9.63
CA ALA A 76 -0.21 2.88 -10.07
C ALA A 76 0.79 2.61 -8.93
N ARG A 77 0.84 3.44 -7.90
CA ARG A 77 1.62 3.16 -6.68
C ARG A 77 0.93 2.13 -5.79
N LEU A 78 -0.39 2.21 -5.61
CA LEU A 78 -1.16 1.19 -4.89
C LEU A 78 -1.03 -0.19 -5.51
N GLU A 79 -1.15 -0.29 -6.84
CA GLU A 79 -0.96 -1.55 -7.57
C GLU A 79 0.42 -2.17 -7.30
N ARG A 80 1.46 -1.33 -7.29
CA ARG A 80 2.83 -1.77 -6.94
C ARG A 80 2.93 -2.23 -5.50
N LEU A 81 2.37 -1.47 -4.55
CA LEU A 81 2.34 -1.85 -3.15
C LEU A 81 1.63 -3.19 -2.95
N PHE A 82 0.47 -3.41 -3.57
CA PHE A 82 -0.24 -4.69 -3.47
C PHE A 82 0.58 -5.85 -4.05
N ALA A 83 1.25 -5.66 -5.18
CA ALA A 83 2.13 -6.68 -5.75
C ALA A 83 3.31 -7.03 -4.83
N GLU A 84 3.91 -6.03 -4.17
CA GLU A 84 4.97 -6.23 -3.17
C GLU A 84 4.45 -7.00 -1.95
N LEU A 85 3.29 -6.62 -1.41
CA LEU A 85 2.65 -7.31 -0.29
C LEU A 85 2.31 -8.77 -0.64
N GLU A 86 1.78 -9.03 -1.84
CA GLU A 86 1.49 -10.39 -2.29
C GLU A 86 2.76 -11.24 -2.39
N GLY A 87 3.84 -10.67 -2.93
CA GLY A 87 5.15 -11.32 -2.96
C GLY A 87 5.64 -11.68 -1.56
N ALA A 88 5.51 -10.75 -0.61
CA ALA A 88 5.89 -10.96 0.78
C ALA A 88 5.06 -12.05 1.45
N PHE A 89 3.73 -12.06 1.27
CA PHE A 89 2.87 -13.11 1.83
C PHE A 89 3.23 -14.49 1.29
N ARG A 90 3.58 -14.60 0.01
CA ARG A 90 4.06 -15.85 -0.59
C ARG A 90 5.37 -16.31 0.04
N GLN A 91 6.32 -15.40 0.24
CA GLN A 91 7.60 -15.72 0.89
C GLN A 91 7.41 -16.18 2.34
N ILE A 92 6.62 -15.45 3.12
CA ILE A 92 6.29 -15.79 4.51
C ILE A 92 5.62 -17.16 4.58
N SER A 93 4.60 -17.41 3.74
CA SER A 93 3.90 -18.70 3.72
C SER A 93 4.83 -19.86 3.34
N ALA A 94 5.75 -19.64 2.38
CA ALA A 94 6.72 -20.65 1.99
C ALA A 94 7.77 -20.91 3.08
N ALA A 95 8.12 -19.90 3.88
CA ALA A 95 9.03 -20.04 5.02
C ALA A 95 8.35 -20.80 6.18
N GLU A 96 7.07 -20.52 6.45
CA GLU A 96 6.27 -21.25 7.45
C GLU A 96 6.05 -22.71 7.06
N ALA A 97 5.85 -23.03 5.77
CA ALA A 97 5.69 -24.40 5.31
C ALA A 97 6.97 -25.26 5.39
N LYS A 98 8.14 -24.63 5.58
CA LYS A 98 9.45 -25.29 5.69
C LYS A 98 9.94 -25.42 7.14
N ALA A 99 9.28 -24.74 8.09
CA ALA A 99 9.60 -24.77 9.52
C ALA A 99 8.85 -25.92 10.21
#